data_AF-A0A511CUU9-F1
#
_entry.id   AF-A0A511CUU9-F1
#
_cell.length_a   1.000
_cell.length_b   1.000
_cell.length_c   1.000
_cell.angle_alpha   90.00
_cell.angle_beta   90.00
_cell.angle_gamma   90.00
#
_symmetry.space_group_name_H-M   'P 1'
#
loop_
_entity.id
_entity.type
_entity.pdbx_description
1 polymer ?
#
loop_
_entity_poly.entity_id
_entity_poly.type
_entity_poly.pdbx_seq_one_letter_code
_entity_poly.pdbx_strand_id
1 'polypeptide(L)'
;MTHPAPLEPATDGPSESIDQDQLTHARKALLALSTDVARQLAEDHGVCVRPLALRRIDLTTGKVDVVPVPCGSTREDQCRPCADKARRLRMVQCREGWHLEHEPVPTPAAPSEAQKDLLAARVDLHAALHRRPTGRRRGGVRRDPGGRRGTGRRDPRRRYPRPAGPARSPPPR
;
A
#
# COMPACT_ATOMS: atom_id res chain seq x y z
N MET A 1 -27.02 30.31 -14.33
CA MET A 1 -26.06 29.44 -13.61
C MET A 1 -25.05 30.36 -12.95
N THR A 2 -25.24 30.65 -11.66
CA THR A 2 -24.40 31.58 -10.90
C THR A 2 -23.03 30.93 -10.70
N HIS A 3 -22.00 31.52 -11.27
CA HIS A 3 -20.62 31.12 -11.03
C HIS A 3 -20.30 31.40 -9.55
N PRO A 4 -19.80 30.44 -8.76
CA PRO A 4 -19.35 30.75 -7.41
C PRO A 4 -18.21 31.76 -7.50
N ALA A 5 -18.29 32.83 -6.69
CA ALA A 5 -17.27 33.85 -6.61
C ALA A 5 -15.89 33.22 -6.30
N PRO A 6 -14.79 33.78 -6.83
CA PRO A 6 -13.46 33.35 -6.45
C PRO A 6 -13.31 33.46 -4.93
N LEU A 7 -12.87 32.37 -4.29
CA LEU A 7 -12.48 32.41 -2.89
C LEU A 7 -11.28 33.36 -2.79
N GLU A 8 -11.48 34.51 -2.17
CA GLU A 8 -10.40 35.41 -1.76
C GLU A 8 -9.36 34.60 -0.97
N PRO A 9 -8.04 34.75 -1.24
CA PRO A 9 -7.04 34.04 -0.46
C PRO A 9 -7.13 34.52 0.99
N ALA A 10 -7.34 33.58 1.91
CA ALA A 10 -7.24 33.84 3.34
C ALA A 10 -5.90 34.53 3.59
N THR A 11 -5.96 35.77 4.07
CA THR A 11 -4.79 36.47 4.59
C THR A 11 -4.48 35.83 5.94
N ASP A 12 -3.68 34.76 5.91
CA ASP A 12 -3.04 34.27 7.12
C ASP A 12 -2.25 35.44 7.73
N GLY A 13 -2.45 35.67 9.03
CA GLY A 13 -1.68 36.64 9.81
C GLY A 13 -0.18 36.39 9.69
N PRO A 14 0.69 37.27 10.23
CA PRO A 14 2.12 37.17 10.02
C PRO A 14 2.64 35.80 10.50
N SER A 15 2.89 34.92 9.54
CA SER A 15 3.59 33.67 9.77
C SER A 15 5.05 34.05 9.97
N GLU A 16 5.45 34.35 11.20
CA GLU A 16 6.86 34.49 11.53
C GLU A 16 7.54 33.16 11.17
N SER A 17 8.27 33.17 10.06
CA SER A 17 9.04 32.02 9.60
C SER A 17 10.11 31.75 10.64
N ILE A 18 10.08 30.59 11.28
CA ILE A 18 11.10 30.20 12.26
C ILE A 18 12.45 30.14 11.54
N ASP A 19 13.38 31.01 11.93
CA ASP A 19 14.76 30.97 11.45
C ASP A 19 15.44 29.70 11.99
N GLN A 20 15.53 28.69 11.11
CA GLN A 20 16.10 27.40 11.47
C GLN A 20 17.59 27.50 11.81
N ASP A 21 18.33 28.48 11.30
CA ASP A 21 19.77 28.55 11.50
C ASP A 21 20.14 29.01 12.92
N GLN A 22 19.21 29.69 13.61
CA GLN A 22 19.36 30.11 15.01
C GLN A 22 19.05 28.99 16.01
N LEU A 23 18.47 27.87 15.56
CA LEU A 23 18.05 26.77 16.43
C LEU A 23 19.19 25.78 16.69
N THR A 24 19.36 25.39 17.96
CA THR A 24 20.26 24.28 18.31
C THR A 24 19.73 22.96 17.73
N HIS A 25 20.61 22.00 17.46
CA HIS A 25 20.23 20.69 16.93
C HIS A 25 19.17 19.97 17.80
N ALA A 26 19.28 20.09 19.14
CA ALA A 26 18.30 19.54 20.07
C ALA A 26 16.91 20.21 19.92
N ARG A 27 16.87 21.52 19.70
CA ARG A 27 15.63 22.27 19.49
C ARG A 27 14.99 21.92 18.14
N LYS A 28 15.80 21.75 17.08
CA LYS A 28 15.36 21.29 15.75
C LYS A 28 14.71 19.91 15.82
N ALA A 29 15.29 18.98 16.58
CA ALA A 29 14.76 17.62 16.73
C ALA A 29 13.39 17.55 17.41
N LEU A 30 12.98 18.61 18.11
CA LEU A 30 11.66 18.71 18.76
C LEU A 30 10.58 19.32 17.85
N LEU A 31 10.96 19.90 16.70
CA LEU A 31 10.00 20.45 15.75
C LEU A 31 9.28 19.33 15.00
N ALA A 32 8.02 19.59 14.64
CA ALA A 32 7.28 18.69 13.76
C ALA A 32 7.99 18.60 12.40
N LEU A 33 8.12 17.38 11.89
CA LEU A 33 8.62 17.17 10.54
C LEU A 33 7.66 17.85 9.56
N SER A 34 8.18 18.64 8.64
CA SER A 34 7.39 19.33 7.61
C SER A 34 6.47 18.37 6.85
N THR A 35 6.93 17.14 6.61
CA THR A 35 6.14 16.07 5.99
C THR A 35 4.94 15.64 6.82
N ASP A 36 5.06 15.58 8.15
CA ASP A 36 3.95 15.21 9.03
C ASP A 36 2.91 16.32 9.10
N VAL A 37 3.34 17.59 9.14
CA VAL A 37 2.45 18.76 9.07
C VAL A 37 1.69 18.77 7.74
N ALA A 38 2.40 18.59 6.62
CA ALA A 38 1.77 18.53 5.30
C ALA A 38 0.76 17.38 5.19
N ARG A 39 1.08 16.22 5.78
CA ARG A 39 0.17 15.07 5.82
C ARG A 39 -1.07 15.38 6.66
N GLN A 40 -0.92 15.92 7.86
CA GLN A 40 -2.06 16.29 8.72
C GLN A 40 -2.96 17.32 8.03
N LEU A 41 -2.38 18.37 7.47
CA LEU A 41 -3.13 19.39 6.74
C LEU A 41 -3.88 18.79 5.55
N ALA A 42 -3.26 17.88 4.79
CA ALA A 42 -3.93 17.18 3.72
C ALA A 42 -5.11 16.33 4.24
N GLU A 43 -4.94 15.62 5.36
CA GLU A 43 -6.03 14.86 6.00
C GLU A 43 -7.19 15.76 6.44
N ASP A 44 -6.90 16.91 7.03
CA ASP A 44 -7.90 17.86 7.55
C ASP A 44 -8.73 18.49 6.41
N HIS A 45 -8.10 18.77 5.27
CA HIS A 45 -8.78 19.26 4.08
C HIS A 45 -9.36 18.16 3.18
N GLY A 46 -9.25 16.88 3.58
CA GLY A 46 -9.76 15.77 2.77
C GLY A 46 -8.97 15.50 1.47
N VAL A 47 -7.73 16.00 1.38
CA VAL A 47 -6.81 15.84 0.24
C VAL A 47 -6.01 14.55 0.40
N CYS A 48 -5.70 13.88 -0.72
CA CYS A 48 -4.96 12.63 -0.69
C CYS A 48 -3.52 12.82 -0.15
N VAL A 49 -3.16 12.09 0.91
CA VAL A 49 -1.81 12.08 1.50
C VAL A 49 -0.77 11.30 0.68
N ARG A 50 -1.20 10.58 -0.35
CA ARG A 50 -0.34 9.71 -1.16
C ARG A 50 -0.61 9.87 -2.66
N PRO A 51 -0.33 11.04 -3.25
CA PRO A 51 -0.58 11.25 -4.67
C PRO A 51 0.28 10.33 -5.53
N LEU A 52 -0.30 9.81 -6.61
CA LEU A 52 0.41 9.05 -7.64
C LEU A 52 0.74 9.97 -8.80
N ALA A 53 1.97 9.92 -9.28
CA ALA A 53 2.38 10.68 -10.47
C ALA A 53 1.94 9.92 -11.72
N LEU A 54 0.96 10.47 -12.46
CA LEU A 54 0.50 9.90 -13.73
C LEU A 54 0.94 10.79 -14.89
N ARG A 55 1.37 10.15 -15.99
CA ARG A 55 1.64 10.85 -17.25
C ARG A 55 0.33 11.08 -17.99
N ARG A 56 -0.04 12.34 -18.19
CA ARG A 56 -1.14 12.77 -19.04
C ARG A 56 -0.56 13.14 -20.40
N ILE A 57 -1.13 12.58 -21.46
CA ILE A 57 -0.73 12.89 -22.84
C ILE A 57 -1.88 13.65 -23.49
N ASP A 58 -1.60 14.84 -24.01
CA ASP A 58 -2.52 15.59 -24.86
C ASP A 58 -2.53 14.99 -26.27
N LEU A 59 -3.68 14.51 -26.71
CA LEU A 59 -3.83 13.81 -28.00
C LEU A 59 -3.76 14.75 -29.20
N THR A 60 -3.99 16.05 -29.03
CA THR A 60 -3.95 17.03 -30.12
C THR A 60 -2.56 17.63 -30.27
N THR A 61 -1.88 17.92 -29.16
CA THR A 61 -0.56 18.58 -29.18
C THR A 61 0.62 17.62 -29.00
N GLY A 62 0.38 16.39 -28.53
CA GLY A 62 1.42 15.42 -28.18
C GLY A 62 2.19 15.76 -26.90
N LYS A 63 1.82 16.83 -26.17
CA LYS A 63 2.49 17.22 -24.92
C LYS A 63 2.26 16.19 -23.83
N VAL A 64 3.28 15.97 -23.00
CA VAL A 64 3.23 15.05 -21.86
C VAL A 64 3.47 15.81 -20.57
N ASP A 65 2.50 15.76 -19.68
CA ASP A 65 2.57 16.35 -18.34
C ASP A 65 2.53 15.26 -17.27
N VAL A 66 3.19 15.49 -16.14
CA VAL A 66 3.09 14.61 -14.95
C VAL A 66 2.12 15.27 -13.98
N VAL A 67 0.96 14.65 -13.77
CA VAL A 67 -0.10 15.17 -12.92
C VAL A 67 -0.26 14.30 -11.67
N PRO A 68 -0.33 14.88 -10.46
CA PRO A 68 -0.65 14.13 -9.27
C PRO A 68 -2.12 13.73 -9.27
N VAL A 69 -2.41 12.44 -9.09
CA VAL A 69 -3.77 11.91 -8.93
C VAL A 69 -3.93 11.30 -7.54
N PRO A 70 -5.14 11.28 -6.96
CA PRO A 70 -5.38 10.63 -5.68
C PRO A 70 -5.11 9.12 -5.77
N CYS A 71 -4.60 8.51 -4.69
CA CYS A 71 -4.27 7.08 -4.68
C CYS A 71 -5.47 6.13 -4.78
N GLY A 72 -6.69 6.58 -4.46
CA GLY A 72 -7.89 5.73 -4.51
C GLY A 72 -7.94 4.59 -3.49
N SER A 73 -7.11 4.61 -2.44
CA SER A 73 -7.14 3.58 -1.39
C SER A 73 -8.52 3.51 -0.71
N THR A 74 -9.09 2.32 -0.61
CA THR A 74 -10.31 2.03 0.17
C THR A 74 -10.02 1.73 1.64
N ARG A 75 -8.73 1.70 2.00
CA ARG A 75 -8.22 1.39 3.33
C ARG A 75 -7.87 2.67 4.10
N GLU A 76 -8.54 2.86 5.23
CA GLU A 76 -8.38 4.04 6.08
C GLU A 76 -6.97 4.14 6.68
N ASP A 77 -6.35 3.00 7.03
CA ASP A 77 -4.97 2.90 7.53
C ASP A 77 -3.93 3.41 6.52
N GLN A 78 -4.25 3.41 5.23
CA GLN A 78 -3.34 3.90 4.18
C GLN A 78 -3.62 5.35 3.77
N CYS A 79 -4.89 5.75 3.75
CA CYS A 79 -5.31 7.08 3.32
C CYS A 79 -6.77 7.32 3.72
N ARG A 80 -7.00 7.87 4.93
CA ARG A 80 -8.31 8.30 5.44
C ARG A 80 -9.14 9.11 4.42
N PRO A 81 -8.61 10.18 3.78
CA PRO A 81 -9.43 11.00 2.88
C PRO A 81 -9.91 10.26 1.62
N CYS A 82 -9.09 9.39 1.04
CA CYS A 82 -9.52 8.58 -0.11
C CYS A 82 -10.51 7.49 0.29
N ALA A 83 -10.32 6.85 1.45
CA ALA A 83 -11.23 5.83 1.95
C ALA A 83 -12.62 6.42 2.21
N ASP A 84 -12.69 7.60 2.84
CA ASP A 84 -13.94 8.32 3.06
C ASP A 84 -14.64 8.70 1.76
N LYS A 85 -13.88 9.21 0.78
CA LYS A 85 -14.42 9.53 -0.56
C LYS A 85 -14.99 8.28 -1.23
N ALA A 86 -14.27 7.16 -1.18
CA ALA A 86 -14.73 5.89 -1.76
C ALA A 86 -15.99 5.36 -1.07
N ARG A 87 -16.06 5.45 0.27
CA ARG A 87 -17.25 5.09 1.05
C ARG A 87 -18.46 5.94 0.64
N ARG A 88 -18.31 7.26 0.57
CA ARG A 88 -19.39 8.18 0.15
C ARG A 88 -19.84 7.90 -1.29
N LEU A 89 -18.89 7.69 -2.22
CA LEU A 89 -19.22 7.33 -3.59
C LEU A 89 -20.01 6.02 -3.66
N ARG A 90 -19.62 5.01 -2.88
CA ARG A 90 -20.34 3.74 -2.84
C ARG A 90 -21.76 3.88 -2.31
N MET A 91 -21.98 4.72 -1.30
CA MET A 91 -23.31 5.02 -0.77
C MET A 91 -24.20 5.68 -1.84
N VAL A 92 -23.66 6.65 -2.58
CA VAL A 92 -24.37 7.29 -3.70
C VAL A 92 -24.66 6.28 -4.79
N GLN A 93 -23.66 5.50 -5.24
CA GLN A 93 -23.85 4.47 -6.25
C GLN A 93 -24.95 3.47 -5.87
N CYS A 94 -24.94 2.97 -4.62
CA CYS A 94 -25.99 2.05 -4.18
C CYS A 94 -27.37 2.72 -4.17
N ARG A 95 -27.46 3.98 -3.75
CA ARG A 95 -28.71 4.75 -3.76
C ARG A 95 -29.25 4.99 -5.17
N GLU A 96 -28.37 5.25 -6.12
CA GLU A 96 -28.71 5.47 -7.53
C GLU A 96 -28.95 4.16 -8.31
N GLY A 97 -28.86 3.00 -7.66
CA GLY A 97 -29.04 1.69 -8.31
C GLY A 97 -27.85 1.25 -9.16
N TRP A 98 -26.67 1.84 -8.98
CA TRP A 98 -25.42 1.45 -9.65
C TRP A 98 -24.76 0.24 -8.96
N HIS A 99 -25.57 -0.76 -8.67
CA HIS A 99 -25.14 -2.05 -8.17
C HIS A 99 -25.71 -3.14 -9.05
N LEU A 100 -25.01 -4.26 -9.15
CA LEU A 100 -25.57 -5.45 -9.77
C LEU A 100 -26.70 -5.97 -8.87
N GLU A 101 -27.80 -6.40 -9.47
CA GLU A 101 -28.90 -7.05 -8.74
C GLU A 101 -28.57 -8.51 -8.40
N HIS A 102 -27.74 -9.14 -9.23
CA HIS A 102 -27.39 -10.54 -9.12
C HIS A 102 -25.87 -10.69 -9.31
N GLU A 103 -25.26 -11.53 -8.49
CA GLU A 103 -23.84 -11.86 -8.63
C GLU A 103 -23.65 -12.62 -9.97
N PRO A 104 -22.80 -12.13 -10.89
CA PRO A 104 -22.50 -12.87 -12.10
C PRO A 104 -21.79 -14.15 -11.67
N VAL A 105 -22.36 -15.32 -11.99
CA VAL A 105 -21.72 -16.61 -11.68
C VAL A 105 -20.67 -16.85 -12.77
N PRO A 106 -19.35 -16.69 -12.49
CA PRO A 106 -18.36 -17.02 -13.50
C PRO A 106 -18.38 -18.54 -13.67
N THR A 107 -18.68 -19.02 -14.88
CA THR A 107 -18.50 -20.45 -15.21
C THR A 107 -17.05 -20.66 -15.60
N PRO A 108 -16.23 -21.35 -14.79
CA PRO A 108 -14.86 -21.65 -15.18
C PRO A 108 -14.87 -22.58 -16.39
N ALA A 109 -14.00 -22.33 -17.36
CA ALA A 109 -13.78 -23.29 -18.44
C ALA A 109 -13.27 -24.62 -17.86
N ALA A 110 -13.62 -25.73 -18.51
CA ALA A 110 -13.03 -27.01 -18.17
C ALA A 110 -11.49 -26.94 -18.35
N PRO A 111 -10.70 -27.50 -17.41
CA PRO A 111 -9.25 -27.45 -17.51
C PRO A 111 -8.79 -28.22 -18.74
N SER A 112 -7.94 -27.59 -19.55
CA SER A 112 -7.32 -28.27 -20.69
C SER A 112 -6.30 -29.30 -20.22
N GLU A 113 -6.01 -30.31 -21.05
CA GLU A 113 -5.00 -31.34 -20.72
C GLU A 113 -3.64 -30.69 -20.41
N ALA A 114 -3.21 -29.71 -21.22
CA ALA A 114 -1.98 -28.97 -20.96
C ALA A 114 -1.94 -28.29 -19.58
N GLN A 115 -3.07 -27.76 -19.09
CA GLN A 115 -3.15 -27.17 -17.75
C GLN A 115 -3.05 -28.25 -16.66
N LYS A 116 -3.64 -29.43 -16.88
CA LYS A 116 -3.53 -30.57 -15.96
C LYS A 116 -2.09 -31.07 -15.87
N ASP A 117 -1.40 -31.18 -17.00
CA ASP A 117 0.00 -31.60 -17.06
C ASP A 117 0.93 -30.62 -16.32
N LEU A 118 0.73 -29.32 -16.53
CA LEU A 118 1.48 -28.28 -15.80
C LEU A 118 1.23 -28.34 -14.29
N LEU A 119 0.00 -28.64 -13.86
CA LEU A 119 -0.32 -28.79 -12.45
C LEU A 119 0.31 -30.06 -11.87
N ALA A 120 0.29 -31.18 -12.59
CA ALA A 120 0.96 -32.42 -12.19
C ALA A 120 2.47 -32.20 -12.00
N ALA A 121 3.14 -31.61 -12.99
CA ALA A 121 4.56 -31.30 -12.91
C ALA A 121 4.89 -30.37 -11.72
N ARG A 122 4.02 -29.39 -11.42
CA ARG A 122 4.16 -28.51 -10.26
C ARG A 122 4.08 -29.30 -8.94
N VAL A 123 3.18 -30.27 -8.84
CA VAL A 123 3.03 -31.13 -7.66
C VAL A 123 4.30 -31.97 -7.44
N ASP A 124 4.85 -32.56 -8.50
CA ASP A 124 6.07 -33.35 -8.43
C ASP A 124 7.26 -32.52 -7.97
N LEU A 125 7.44 -31.33 -8.54
CA LEU A 125 8.51 -30.41 -8.15
C LEU A 125 8.35 -29.95 -6.70
N HIS A 126 7.13 -29.61 -6.28
CA HIS A 126 6.85 -29.23 -4.90
C HIS A 126 7.16 -30.39 -3.94
N ALA A 127 6.78 -31.62 -4.27
CA ALA A 127 7.10 -32.80 -3.47
C ALA A 127 8.62 -33.01 -3.37
N ALA A 128 9.37 -32.84 -4.46
CA ALA A 128 10.83 -32.92 -4.46
C ALA A 128 11.47 -31.87 -3.56
N LEU A 129 10.99 -30.63 -3.59
CA LEU A 129 11.47 -29.54 -2.73
C LEU A 129 11.15 -29.77 -1.25
N HIS A 130 9.96 -30.27 -0.95
CA HIS A 130 9.50 -30.48 0.42
C HIS A 130 10.04 -31.75 1.09
N ARG A 131 10.59 -32.68 0.31
CA ARG A 131 11.42 -33.77 0.84
C ARG A 131 12.71 -33.17 1.41
N ARG A 132 12.69 -32.85 2.73
CA ARG A 132 13.92 -32.58 3.49
C ARG A 132 14.86 -33.77 3.30
N PRO A 133 16.11 -33.58 2.84
CA PRO A 133 17.07 -34.66 2.84
C PRO A 133 17.34 -35.06 4.30
N THR A 134 16.85 -36.23 4.68
CA THR A 134 17.19 -36.87 5.97
C THR A 134 18.62 -37.38 5.88
N GLY A 135 19.58 -36.50 6.15
CA GLY A 135 20.99 -36.90 6.24
C GLY A 135 21.96 -35.93 5.58
N ARG A 136 22.18 -34.77 6.20
CA ARG A 136 23.51 -34.15 6.15
C ARG A 136 23.94 -33.93 7.58
N ARG A 137 24.90 -34.75 8.05
CA ARG A 137 25.62 -34.49 9.30
C ARG A 137 26.08 -33.04 9.26
N ARG A 138 25.78 -32.26 10.30
CA ARG A 138 26.31 -30.90 10.48
C ARG A 138 27.83 -31.00 10.49
N GLY A 139 28.48 -30.70 9.37
CA GLY A 139 29.87 -30.27 9.39
C GLY A 139 29.90 -28.96 10.18
N GLY A 140 30.50 -28.97 11.36
CA GLY A 140 30.62 -27.81 12.22
C GLY A 140 31.36 -26.70 11.47
N VAL A 141 30.69 -25.57 11.25
CA VAL A 141 31.36 -24.37 10.75
C VAL A 141 32.19 -23.83 11.92
N ARG A 142 33.53 -23.89 11.80
CA ARG A 142 34.42 -23.15 12.70
C ARG A 142 34.10 -21.67 12.53
N ARG A 143 33.78 -21.00 13.63
CA ARG A 143 33.43 -19.58 13.66
C ARG A 143 34.71 -18.77 13.48
N ASP A 144 34.87 -18.13 12.33
CA ASP A 144 35.90 -17.12 12.11
C ASP A 144 35.54 -15.85 12.94
N PRO A 145 36.40 -15.38 13.87
CA PRO A 145 36.08 -14.22 14.70
C PRO A 145 36.26 -12.86 13.98
N GLY A 146 36.71 -12.84 12.71
CA GLY A 146 37.19 -11.61 12.03
C GLY A 146 36.22 -10.85 11.11
N GLY A 147 34.93 -11.17 11.04
CA GLY A 147 34.01 -10.59 10.04
C GLY A 147 33.36 -9.24 10.45
N ARG A 148 33.75 -8.14 9.80
CA ARG A 148 33.15 -6.80 9.93
C ARG A 148 31.61 -6.84 9.80
N ARG A 149 30.93 -6.10 10.69
CA ARG A 149 29.46 -5.96 10.72
C ARG A 149 28.95 -5.31 9.44
N GLY A 150 28.51 -6.11 8.48
CA GLY A 150 27.67 -5.65 7.38
C GLY A 150 26.32 -5.18 7.92
N THR A 151 25.95 -3.94 7.63
CA THR A 151 24.63 -3.37 7.93
C THR A 151 23.57 -4.10 7.11
N GLY A 152 22.94 -5.11 7.71
CA GLY A 152 21.82 -5.80 7.09
C GLY A 152 20.71 -4.81 6.76
N ARG A 153 20.43 -4.60 5.46
CA ARG A 153 19.19 -3.99 5.00
C ARG A 153 18.04 -4.83 5.57
N ARG A 154 17.29 -4.24 6.51
CA ARG A 154 16.07 -4.84 7.06
C ARG A 154 15.04 -4.91 5.92
N ASP A 155 14.56 -6.11 5.62
CA ASP A 155 13.38 -6.30 4.77
C ASP A 155 12.14 -5.76 5.52
N PRO A 156 11.48 -4.70 5.01
CA PRO A 156 10.34 -4.08 5.68
C PRO A 156 9.08 -4.97 5.71
N ARG A 157 9.06 -6.12 5.00
CA ARG A 157 7.89 -7.02 4.96
C ARG A 157 7.81 -8.01 6.12
N ARG A 158 8.78 -8.01 7.04
CA ARG A 158 8.90 -9.01 8.12
C ARG A 158 8.37 -8.53 9.49
N ARG A 159 7.35 -7.66 9.53
CA ARG A 159 6.91 -6.98 10.77
C ARG A 159 5.70 -7.60 11.50
N TYR A 160 5.12 -8.70 11.06
CA TYR A 160 4.00 -9.31 11.80
C TYR A 160 4.22 -10.80 12.08
N PRO A 161 4.17 -11.24 13.37
CA PRO A 161 3.98 -12.65 13.66
C PRO A 161 2.61 -13.08 13.09
N ARG A 162 2.57 -14.25 12.44
CA ARG A 162 1.30 -14.83 11.98
C ARG A 162 0.42 -15.12 13.22
N PRO A 163 -0.82 -14.65 13.28
CA PRO A 163 -1.75 -15.08 14.32
C PRO A 163 -1.96 -16.60 14.20
N ALA A 164 -2.13 -17.27 15.35
CA ALA A 164 -2.46 -18.68 15.39
C ALA A 164 -3.78 -18.90 14.62
N GLY A 165 -3.76 -19.79 13.63
CA GLY A 165 -4.97 -20.20 12.92
C GLY A 165 -5.94 -20.92 13.86
N PRO A 166 -7.24 -20.92 13.55
CA PRO A 166 -8.23 -21.62 14.37
C PRO A 166 -7.94 -23.12 14.42
N ALA A 167 -8.26 -23.74 15.57
CA ALA A 167 -8.17 -25.18 15.74
C ALA A 167 -9.01 -25.89 14.66
N ARG A 168 -8.39 -26.84 13.95
CA ARG A 168 -9.10 -27.67 12.97
C ARG A 168 -10.10 -28.54 13.72
N SER A 169 -11.37 -28.49 13.32
CA SER A 169 -12.39 -29.43 13.80
C SER A 169 -12.01 -30.87 13.41
N PRO A 170 -12.23 -31.85 14.31
CA PRO A 170 -12.00 -33.26 13.98
C PRO A 170 -12.99 -33.74 12.91
N PRO A 171 -12.61 -34.73 12.08
CA PRO A 171 -13.51 -35.29 11.07
C PRO A 171 -14.71 -36.00 11.72
N PRO A 172 -15.87 -36.04 11.04
CA PRO A 172 -17.03 -36.80 11.50
C PRO A 172 -16.70 -38.31 11.52
N ARG A 173 -17.35 -39.02 12.45
CA ARG A 173 -17.26 -40.48 12.62
C ARG A 173 -18.03 -41.23 11.56
#